data_AF-A0A840EMZ2-F1
#
_entry.id   AF-A0A840EMZ2-F1
#
_cell.length_a   1.000
_cell.length_b   1.000
_cell.length_c   1.000
_cell.angle_alpha   90.00
_cell.angle_beta   90.00
_cell.angle_gamma   90.00
#
_symmetry.space_group_name_H-M   'P 1'
#
loop_
_entity.id
_entity.type
_entity.pdbx_description
1 polymer ?
#
loop_
_entity_poly.entity_id
_entity_poly.type
_entity_poly.pdbx_seq_one_letter_code
_entity_poly.pdbx_strand_id
1 'polypeptide(L)'
;MKRIYILIFLCFMGYQGNSQSCDELMESIKANNYGTTYSSYTSEAISKVTFYEVMIDYQTYYFAIVCFKSEYSYNCSEYLYQVASNTKLNYSLNYLDSAGKAFWKYIQPYNKNLDCAPDFE
;
A
#
# COMPACT_ATOMS: atom_id res chain seq x y z
N MET A 1 15.81 19.13 -40.59
CA MET A 1 15.18 19.67 -39.36
C MET A 1 13.95 18.88 -38.91
N LYS A 2 13.01 18.51 -39.81
CA LYS A 2 11.81 17.71 -39.45
C LYS A 2 12.07 16.34 -38.79
N ARG A 3 13.18 15.66 -39.11
CA ARG A 3 13.53 14.34 -38.52
C ARG A 3 14.02 14.40 -37.06
N ILE A 4 14.53 15.56 -36.62
CA ILE A 4 15.01 15.75 -35.23
C ILE A 4 13.83 15.80 -34.25
N TYR A 5 12.70 16.41 -34.66
CA TYR A 5 11.50 16.47 -33.83
C TYR A 5 10.86 15.10 -33.56
N ILE A 6 11.02 14.14 -34.47
CA ILE A 6 10.51 12.77 -34.31
C ILE A 6 11.32 12.00 -33.25
N LEU A 7 12.64 12.21 -33.20
CA LEU A 7 13.52 11.61 -32.20
C LEU A 7 13.27 12.17 -30.79
N ILE A 8 12.96 13.46 -30.66
CA ILE A 8 12.63 14.08 -29.37
C ILE A 8 11.28 13.57 -28.84
N PHE A 9 10.31 13.31 -29.71
CA PHE A 9 8.99 12.78 -29.31
C PHE A 9 9.06 11.33 -28.80
N LEU A 10 10.00 10.52 -29.28
CA LEU A 10 10.18 9.13 -28.82
C LEU A 10 10.82 9.02 -27.42
N CYS A 11 11.61 10.00 -26.99
CA CYS A 11 12.25 9.98 -25.67
C CYS A 11 11.28 10.24 -24.49
N PHE A 12 10.08 10.75 -24.75
CA PHE A 12 9.11 11.07 -23.70
C PHE A 12 8.18 9.90 -23.31
N MET A 13 8.26 8.75 -23.99
CA MET A 13 7.36 7.61 -23.72
C MET A 13 7.83 6.67 -22.60
N GLY A 14 8.97 6.94 -21.96
CA GLY A 14 9.60 6.03 -21.00
C GLY A 14 9.10 6.11 -19.55
N TYR A 15 8.19 7.02 -19.21
CA TYR A 15 7.71 7.18 -17.83
C TYR A 15 6.43 6.37 -17.59
N GLN A 16 6.53 5.04 -17.60
CA GLN A 16 5.49 4.21 -16.98
C GLN A 16 5.81 4.09 -15.50
N GLY A 17 5.02 4.80 -14.69
CA GLY A 17 5.25 5.04 -13.27
C GLY A 17 5.00 3.81 -12.40
N ASN A 18 5.62 3.83 -11.22
CA ASN A 18 5.57 2.79 -10.18
C ASN A 18 4.16 2.30 -9.82
N SER A 19 3.08 3.03 -10.13
CA SER A 19 1.71 2.65 -9.78
C SER A 19 1.25 1.35 -10.43
N GLN A 20 1.58 1.10 -11.70
CA GLN A 20 1.18 -0.13 -12.40
C GLN A 20 1.82 -1.37 -11.76
N SER A 21 3.09 -1.27 -11.35
CA SER A 21 3.78 -2.35 -10.63
C SER A 21 3.27 -2.56 -9.21
N CYS A 22 2.75 -1.52 -8.55
CA CYS A 22 2.19 -1.63 -7.21
C CYS A 22 0.88 -2.42 -7.20
N ASP A 23 0.01 -2.18 -8.18
CA ASP A 23 -1.24 -2.91 -8.33
C ASP A 23 -0.99 -4.39 -8.63
N GLU A 24 -0.10 -4.70 -9.57
CA GLU A 24 0.30 -6.08 -9.90
C GLU A 24 0.91 -6.82 -8.69
N LEU A 25 1.78 -6.15 -7.93
CA LEU A 25 2.36 -6.72 -6.71
C LEU A 25 1.28 -6.96 -5.64
N MET A 26 0.38 -6.00 -5.44
CA MET A 26 -0.70 -6.11 -4.48
C MET A 26 -1.67 -7.25 -4.83
N GLU A 27 -2.04 -7.38 -6.11
CA GLU A 27 -2.86 -8.48 -6.60
C GLU A 27 -2.18 -9.84 -6.39
N SER A 28 -0.88 -9.93 -6.72
CA SER A 28 -0.09 -11.14 -6.49
C SER A 28 -0.03 -11.54 -5.02
N ILE A 29 0.18 -10.58 -4.11
CA ILE A 29 0.19 -10.84 -2.67
C ILE A 29 -1.16 -11.39 -2.22
N LYS A 30 -2.27 -10.74 -2.62
CA LYS A 30 -3.63 -11.16 -2.26
C LYS A 30 -3.99 -12.55 -2.80
N ALA A 31 -3.57 -12.88 -4.01
CA ALA A 31 -3.92 -14.14 -4.67
C ALA A 31 -3.17 -15.34 -4.06
N ASN A 32 -1.91 -15.14 -3.67
CA ASN A 32 -1.01 -16.22 -3.30
C ASN A 32 -0.81 -16.39 -1.79
N ASN A 33 -1.32 -15.48 -0.95
CA ASN A 33 -1.06 -15.48 0.49
C ASN A 33 -2.35 -15.26 1.30
N TYR A 34 -2.39 -15.85 2.49
CA TYR A 34 -3.48 -15.62 3.44
C TYR A 34 -3.20 -14.39 4.29
N GLY A 35 -4.15 -13.44 4.29
CA GLY A 35 -4.04 -12.18 5.01
C GLY A 35 -4.84 -12.15 6.32
N THR A 36 -4.36 -11.42 7.32
CA THR A 36 -5.10 -11.13 8.56
C THR A 36 -5.68 -9.72 8.49
N THR A 37 -7.01 -9.60 8.54
CA THR A 37 -7.72 -8.33 8.37
C THR A 37 -8.21 -7.77 9.71
N TYR A 38 -7.99 -6.47 9.92
CA TYR A 38 -8.49 -5.69 11.05
C TYR A 38 -9.41 -4.58 10.52
N SER A 39 -10.71 -4.75 10.71
CA SER A 39 -11.73 -3.81 10.23
C SER A 39 -12.01 -2.72 11.26
N SER A 40 -12.17 -1.49 10.80
CA SER A 40 -12.37 -0.30 11.64
C SER A 40 -13.67 0.39 11.27
N TYR A 41 -14.78 -0.06 11.86
CA TYR A 41 -16.12 0.45 11.55
C TYR A 41 -16.31 1.91 11.96
N THR A 42 -15.71 2.31 13.09
CA THR A 42 -15.84 3.65 13.69
C THR A 42 -14.84 4.67 13.17
N SER A 43 -13.82 4.25 12.41
CA SER A 43 -12.83 5.19 11.87
C SER A 43 -13.38 5.95 10.67
N GLU A 44 -13.15 7.26 10.62
CA GLU A 44 -13.59 8.11 9.49
C GLU A 44 -12.75 7.89 8.22
N ALA A 45 -11.45 7.64 8.37
CA ALA A 45 -10.52 7.58 7.23
C ALA A 45 -10.12 6.15 6.83
N ILE A 46 -10.04 5.20 7.77
CA ILE A 46 -9.54 3.85 7.51
C ILE A 46 -10.67 2.85 7.67
N SER A 47 -10.97 2.08 6.62
CA SER A 47 -11.99 1.03 6.69
C SER A 47 -11.44 -0.27 7.24
N LYS A 48 -10.25 -0.68 6.79
CA LYS A 48 -9.58 -1.90 7.26
C LYS A 48 -8.10 -1.86 6.92
N VAL A 49 -7.33 -2.70 7.61
CA VAL A 49 -5.94 -3.01 7.26
C VAL A 49 -5.79 -4.53 7.20
N THR A 50 -5.20 -5.04 6.11
CA THR A 50 -4.89 -6.46 5.97
C THR A 50 -3.39 -6.68 5.93
N PHE A 51 -2.89 -7.56 6.79
CA PHE A 51 -1.47 -7.91 6.87
C PHE A 51 -1.20 -9.25 6.20
N TYR A 52 -0.08 -9.33 5.47
CA TYR A 52 0.38 -10.53 4.78
C TYR A 52 1.83 -10.83 5.18
N GLU A 53 2.12 -12.12 5.30
CA GLU A 53 3.47 -12.65 5.47
C GLU A 53 3.78 -13.48 4.22
N VAL A 54 4.82 -13.07 3.48
CA VAL A 54 5.16 -13.64 2.18
C VAL A 54 6.58 -14.20 2.25
N MET A 55 6.75 -15.47 1.92
CA MET A 55 8.07 -16.10 1.86
C MET A 55 8.62 -16.05 0.43
N ILE A 56 9.74 -15.35 0.23
CA ILE A 56 10.45 -15.23 -1.05
C ILE A 56 11.91 -15.59 -0.79
N ASP A 57 12.44 -16.57 -1.53
CA ASP A 57 13.83 -17.03 -1.40
C ASP A 57 14.26 -17.31 0.05
N TYR A 58 13.41 -18.02 0.80
CA TYR A 58 13.60 -18.36 2.21
C TYR A 58 13.64 -17.16 3.18
N GLN A 59 13.29 -15.96 2.72
CA GLN A 59 13.14 -14.77 3.54
C GLN A 59 11.67 -14.40 3.68
N THR A 60 11.26 -14.00 4.87
CA THR A 60 9.88 -13.55 5.14
C THR A 60 9.78 -12.04 5.02
N TYR A 61 8.90 -11.60 4.14
CA TYR A 61 8.54 -10.21 3.91
C TYR A 61 7.15 -9.94 4.49
N TYR A 62 6.96 -8.74 5.05
CA TYR A 62 5.73 -8.36 5.73
C TYR A 62 5.10 -7.20 4.99
N PHE A 63 3.83 -7.35 4.63
CA PHE A 63 3.09 -6.33 3.91
C PHE A 63 1.83 -5.93 4.67
N ALA A 64 1.46 -4.66 4.55
CA ALA A 64 0.18 -4.14 4.99
C ALA A 64 -0.54 -3.50 3.80
N ILE A 65 -1.79 -3.88 3.58
CA ILE A 65 -2.70 -3.24 2.63
C ILE A 65 -3.67 -2.39 3.43
N VAL A 66 -3.62 -1.08 3.25
CA VAL A 66 -4.47 -0.12 3.96
C VAL A 66 -5.59 0.35 3.04
N CYS A 67 -6.82 0.17 3.47
CA CYS A 67 -8.04 0.50 2.74
C CYS A 67 -8.62 1.80 3.32
N PHE A 68 -8.38 2.93 2.65
CA PHE A 68 -8.88 4.25 3.03
C PHE A 68 -10.28 4.49 2.48
N LYS A 69 -11.18 4.93 3.35
CA LYS A 69 -12.56 5.26 2.97
C LYS A 69 -12.54 6.41 1.95
N SER A 70 -13.29 6.25 0.87
CA SER A 70 -13.61 7.35 -0.03
C SER A 70 -14.89 8.02 0.47
N GLU A 71 -14.96 9.34 0.35
CA GLU A 71 -16.19 10.08 0.61
C GLU A 71 -17.29 9.52 -0.32
N TYR A 72 -18.43 9.15 0.25
CA TYR A 72 -19.62 8.66 -0.46
C TYR A 72 -19.53 7.30 -1.19
N SER A 73 -18.46 6.50 -0.99
CA SER A 73 -18.32 5.19 -1.65
C SER A 73 -18.36 4.02 -0.67
N TYR A 74 -18.96 2.92 -1.10
CA TYR A 74 -18.82 1.61 -0.44
C TYR A 74 -17.45 0.97 -0.69
N ASN A 75 -16.69 1.51 -1.65
CA ASN A 75 -15.33 1.07 -1.96
C ASN A 75 -14.31 1.94 -1.21
N CYS A 76 -13.10 1.41 -1.11
CA CYS A 76 -11.95 2.12 -0.54
C CYS A 76 -10.79 2.14 -1.53
N SER A 77 -9.90 3.10 -1.34
CA SER A 77 -8.60 3.10 -2.02
C SER A 77 -7.63 2.25 -1.21
N GLU A 78 -7.05 1.24 -1.84
CA GLU A 78 -6.10 0.33 -1.21
C GLU A 78 -4.67 0.72 -1.57
N TYR A 79 -3.79 0.74 -0.57
CA TYR A 79 -2.37 1.05 -0.76
C TYR A 79 -1.50 0.02 -0.05
N LEU A 80 -0.38 -0.31 -0.70
CA LEU A 80 0.55 -1.33 -0.26
C LEU A 80 1.74 -0.72 0.49
N TYR A 81 2.05 -1.29 1.65
CA TYR A 81 3.20 -0.94 2.47
C TYR A 81 4.02 -2.20 2.75
N GLN A 82 5.34 -2.14 2.57
CA GLN A 82 6.27 -3.13 3.11
C GLN A 82 6.68 -2.68 4.52
N VAL A 83 6.30 -3.44 5.53
CA VAL A 83 6.43 -3.06 6.95
C VAL A 83 7.38 -4.00 7.71
N ALA A 84 7.69 -3.66 8.96
CA ALA A 84 8.45 -4.55 9.84
C ALA A 84 7.60 -5.70 10.40
N SER A 85 8.28 -6.77 10.83
CA SER A 85 7.66 -7.99 11.37
C SER A 85 6.76 -7.76 12.57
N ASN A 86 7.06 -6.75 13.39
CA ASN A 86 6.28 -6.40 14.59
C ASN A 86 5.11 -5.45 14.31
N THR A 87 5.00 -4.88 13.11
CA THR A 87 3.97 -3.88 12.79
C THR A 87 2.56 -4.44 12.95
N LYS A 88 2.31 -5.69 12.52
CA LYS A 88 1.01 -6.36 12.69
C LYS A 88 0.57 -6.38 14.15
N LEU A 89 1.45 -6.84 15.04
CA LEU A 89 1.18 -6.92 16.47
C LEU A 89 0.90 -5.52 17.04
N ASN A 90 1.78 -4.55 16.78
CA ASN A 90 1.63 -3.19 17.27
C ASN A 90 0.32 -2.54 16.79
N TYR A 91 -0.03 -2.68 15.51
CA TYR A 91 -1.30 -2.17 14.99
C TYR A 91 -2.49 -2.87 15.65
N SER A 92 -2.47 -4.20 15.74
CA SER A 92 -3.57 -5.00 16.31
C SER A 92 -3.89 -4.66 17.77
N LEU A 93 -2.90 -4.21 18.54
CA LEU A 93 -3.08 -3.80 19.93
C LEU A 93 -3.67 -2.39 20.09
N ASN A 94 -3.64 -1.56 19.03
CA ASN A 94 -3.99 -0.14 19.13
C ASN A 94 -5.12 0.31 18.19
N TYR A 95 -5.47 -0.50 17.18
CA TYR A 95 -6.42 -0.06 16.13
C TYR A 95 -7.86 0.14 16.62
N LEU A 96 -8.26 -0.54 17.70
CA LEU A 96 -9.59 -0.39 18.30
C LEU A 96 -9.77 0.99 18.97
N ASP A 97 -8.70 1.53 19.56
CA ASP A 97 -8.72 2.87 20.15
C ASP A 97 -8.78 3.94 19.06
N SER A 98 -7.97 3.78 18.01
CA SER A 98 -8.03 4.61 16.80
C SER A 98 -7.19 4.00 15.68
N ALA A 99 -7.87 3.54 14.63
CA ALA A 99 -7.22 3.02 13.43
C ALA A 99 -6.29 4.06 12.79
N GLY A 100 -6.71 5.32 12.74
CA GLY A 100 -5.90 6.43 12.22
C GLY A 100 -4.61 6.64 13.02
N LYS A 101 -4.68 6.70 14.35
CA LYS A 101 -3.47 6.84 15.19
C LYS A 101 -2.55 5.62 15.07
N ALA A 102 -3.12 4.42 15.02
CA ALA A 102 -2.35 3.20 14.85
C ALA A 102 -1.66 3.16 13.47
N PHE A 103 -2.34 3.59 12.40
CA PHE A 103 -1.76 3.73 11.06
C PHE A 103 -0.59 4.72 11.06
N TRP A 104 -0.80 5.94 11.54
CA TRP A 104 0.22 6.98 11.55
C TRP A 104 1.47 6.58 12.34
N LYS A 105 1.29 5.82 13.43
CA LYS A 105 2.40 5.41 14.29
C LYS A 105 3.17 4.19 13.77
N TYR A 106 2.46 3.22 13.18
CA TYR A 106 3.04 1.89 12.93
C TYR A 106 3.13 1.50 11.45
N ILE A 107 2.37 2.13 10.56
CA ILE A 107 2.33 1.79 9.13
C ILE A 107 2.87 2.94 8.27
N GLN A 108 2.40 4.17 8.50
CA GLN A 108 2.77 5.34 7.70
C GLN A 108 4.29 5.58 7.58
N PRO A 109 5.13 5.33 8.62
CA PRO A 109 6.58 5.53 8.50
C PRO A 109 7.26 4.68 7.42
N TYR A 110 6.56 3.70 6.85
CA TYR A 110 7.04 2.82 5.78
C TYR A 110 6.56 3.25 4.37
N ASN A 111 5.95 4.43 4.21
CA ASN A 111 5.37 4.87 2.93
C ASN A 111 6.38 4.89 1.76
N LYS A 112 7.66 5.20 2.03
CA LYS A 112 8.73 5.26 1.03
C LYS A 112 9.41 3.92 0.71
N ASN A 113 9.06 2.83 1.39
CA ASN A 113 9.73 1.54 1.16
C ASN A 113 9.46 0.97 -0.24
N LEU A 114 8.24 1.18 -0.76
CA LEU A 114 7.81 0.69 -2.07
C LEU A 114 7.38 1.80 -3.03
N ASP A 115 7.22 3.04 -2.53
CA ASP A 115 6.57 4.14 -3.27
C ASP A 115 5.17 3.77 -3.84
N CYS A 116 4.50 2.80 -3.21
CA CYS A 116 3.14 2.34 -3.53
C CYS A 116 2.05 2.98 -2.67
N ALA A 117 2.44 3.91 -1.80
CA ALA A 117 1.57 4.61 -0.88
C ALA A 117 1.53 6.10 -1.23
N PRO A 118 0.38 6.77 -1.00
CA PRO A 118 0.26 8.19 -1.23
C PRO A 118 1.20 8.95 -0.29
N ASP A 119 1.70 10.08 -0.76
CA ASP A 119 2.37 11.04 0.09
C ASP A 119 1.33 11.93 0.76
N PHE A 120 1.50 12.15 2.05
CA PHE A 120 0.57 12.96 2.86
C PHE A 120 1.21 14.28 3.35
N GLU A 121 2.42 14.59 2.86
CA GLU A 121 3.13 15.86 3.08
C GLU A 121 2.83 16.92 2.01
#